data_AF-A0A1G9UDD8-F1
#
_entry.id   AF-A0A1G9UDD8-F1
#
_cell.length_a   1.000
_cell.length_b   1.000
_cell.length_c   1.000
_cell.angle_alpha   90.00
_cell.angle_beta   90.00
_cell.angle_gamma   90.00
#
_symmetry.space_group_name_H-M   'P 1'
#
loop_
_entity.id
_entity.type
_entity.pdbx_description
1 polymer ?
#
loop_
_entity_poly.entity_id
_entity_poly.type
_entity_poly.pdbx_seq_one_letter_code
_entity_poly.pdbx_strand_id
1 'polypeptide(L)'
;MLVVAEVRRAPTDERWCENVTVEFRNTGGTAVRSGTVVFGTHIIGALGIDWATIDSTHALPAPIAAGTARATTYLVCVDSWRVPLGMRVETQDVRARHPS
;
A
#
# COMPACT_ATOMS: atom_id res chain seq x y z
N MET A 1 -18.93 -3.75 -0.73
CA MET A 1 -17.92 -3.23 0.22
C MET A 1 -16.60 -3.88 -0.12
N LEU A 2 -15.54 -3.11 -0.23
CA LEU A 2 -14.19 -3.62 -0.47
C LEU A 2 -13.37 -3.46 0.81
N VAL A 3 -12.68 -4.52 1.23
CA VAL A 3 -11.82 -4.49 2.42
C VAL A 3 -10.39 -4.89 2.04
N VAL A 4 -9.42 -4.30 2.72
CA VAL A 4 -8.03 -4.78 2.73
C VAL A 4 -7.96 -5.91 3.75
N ALA A 5 -7.81 -7.15 3.26
CA ALA A 5 -7.87 -8.35 4.10
C ALA A 5 -6.49 -8.70 4.69
N GLU A 6 -5.44 -8.54 3.90
CA GLU A 6 -4.07 -8.83 4.32
C GLU A 6 -3.08 -7.87 3.65
N VAL A 7 -2.01 -7.53 4.37
CA VAL A 7 -0.88 -6.75 3.87
C VAL A 7 0.41 -7.45 4.26
N ARG A 8 1.27 -7.73 3.28
CA ARG A 8 2.62 -8.29 3.48
C ARG A 8 3.64 -7.39 2.82
N ARG A 9 4.78 -7.20 3.48
CA ARG A 9 5.90 -6.40 2.98
C ARG A 9 7.11 -7.28 2.77
N ALA A 10 7.83 -7.00 1.69
CA ALA A 10 9.14 -7.57 1.44
C ALA A 10 10.11 -6.45 1.03
N PRO A 11 11.38 -6.54 1.45
CA PRO A 11 12.41 -5.63 0.97
C PRO A 11 12.61 -5.80 -0.54
N THR A 12 13.19 -4.78 -1.16
CA THR A 12 13.64 -4.83 -2.56
C THR A 12 15.13 -4.48 -2.64
N ASP A 13 15.76 -4.76 -3.78
CA ASP A 13 17.13 -4.31 -4.04
C ASP A 13 17.21 -2.80 -4.32
N GLU A 14 16.06 -2.15 -4.54
CA GLU A 14 15.96 -0.70 -4.74
C GLU A 14 15.82 0.02 -3.41
N ARG A 15 16.73 0.98 -3.17
CA ARG A 15 16.72 1.75 -1.94
C ARG A 15 15.42 2.55 -1.83
N TRP A 16 14.81 2.50 -0.64
CA TRP A 16 13.57 3.20 -0.30
C TRP A 16 12.31 2.68 -1.00
N CYS A 17 12.38 1.45 -1.53
CA CYS A 17 11.24 0.76 -2.09
C CYS A 17 10.94 -0.53 -1.31
N GLU A 18 9.65 -0.79 -1.10
CA GLU A 18 9.12 -2.05 -0.56
C GLU A 18 8.19 -2.70 -1.58
N ASN A 19 8.24 -4.03 -1.68
CA ASN A 19 7.19 -4.80 -2.31
C ASN A 19 6.06 -5.01 -1.31
N VAL A 20 4.90 -4.41 -1.57
CA VAL A 20 3.73 -4.48 -0.70
C VAL A 20 2.66 -5.33 -1.38
N THR A 21 2.49 -6.57 -0.92
CA THR A 21 1.42 -7.45 -1.38
C THR A 21 0.17 -7.22 -0.55
N VAL A 22 -0.94 -6.93 -1.22
CA VAL A 22 -2.23 -6.65 -0.59
C VAL A 22 -3.28 -7.62 -1.13
N GLU A 23 -3.99 -8.30 -0.23
CA GLU A 23 -5.23 -9.00 -0.56
C GLU A 23 -6.42 -8.06 -0.40
N PHE A 24 -7.14 -7.82 -1.49
CA PHE A 24 -8.40 -7.09 -1.49
C PHE A 24 -9.56 -8.07 -1.56
N ARG A 25 -10.54 -7.95 -0.66
CA ARG A 25 -11.73 -8.80 -0.63
C ARG A 25 -12.98 -7.97 -0.85
N ASN A 26 -13.73 -8.30 -1.90
CA ASN A 26 -15.02 -7.66 -2.20
C ASN A 26 -16.14 -8.43 -1.51
N THR A 27 -16.63 -7.91 -0.40
CA THR A 27 -17.76 -8.47 0.36
C THR A 27 -19.10 -7.86 -0.05
N GLY A 28 -19.15 -7.03 -1.09
CA GLY A 28 -20.38 -6.48 -1.66
C GLY A 28 -21.06 -7.40 -2.67
N GLY A 29 -22.27 -6.99 -3.10
CA GLY A 29 -23.07 -7.71 -4.12
C GLY A 29 -22.75 -7.35 -5.57
N THR A 30 -21.89 -6.35 -5.82
CA THR A 30 -21.51 -5.88 -7.16
C THR A 30 -19.99 -5.92 -7.33
N ALA A 31 -19.53 -6.01 -8.58
CA ALA A 31 -18.11 -5.96 -8.89
C ALA A 31 -17.53 -4.55 -8.67
N VAL A 32 -16.37 -4.48 -8.00
CA VAL A 32 -15.53 -3.27 -7.95
C VAL A 32 -14.85 -3.14 -9.31
N ARG A 33 -15.22 -2.12 -10.09
CA ARG A 33 -14.73 -1.95 -11.47
C ARG A 33 -13.55 -0.99 -11.60
N SER A 34 -13.35 -0.14 -10.60
CA SER A 34 -12.29 0.87 -10.57
C SER A 34 -12.07 1.34 -9.13
N GLY A 35 -10.91 1.95 -8.88
CA GLY A 35 -10.58 2.57 -7.61
C GLY A 35 -9.07 2.62 -7.41
N THR A 36 -8.66 3.09 -6.25
CA THR A 36 -7.25 3.21 -5.89
C THR A 36 -6.95 2.57 -4.55
N VAL A 37 -5.69 2.21 -4.36
CA VAL A 37 -5.10 1.94 -3.05
C VAL A 37 -4.08 3.04 -2.75
N VAL A 38 -4.11 3.52 -1.51
CA VAL A 38 -3.16 4.51 -0.99
C VAL A 38 -2.29 3.82 0.05
N PHE A 39 -0.98 3.95 -0.08
CA PHE A 39 0.03 3.44 0.85
C PHE A 39 0.69 4.60 1.59
N GLY A 40 0.63 4.60 2.92
CA GLY A 40 1.39 5.53 3.75
C GLY A 40 2.71 4.90 4.16
N THR A 41 3.80 5.47 3.66
CA THR A 41 5.17 5.05 3.96
C THR A 41 5.79 5.97 5.00
N HIS A 42 6.08 5.41 6.16
CA HIS A 42 6.65 6.12 7.30
C HIS A 42 8.16 6.19 7.18
N ILE A 43 8.73 7.36 7.42
CA ILE A 43 10.16 7.59 7.49
C ILE A 43 10.56 7.53 8.96
N ILE A 44 11.22 6.45 9.33
CA ILE A 44 11.55 6.13 10.71
C ILE A 44 13.01 6.49 10.98
N GLY A 45 13.21 7.38 11.93
CA GLY A 45 14.50 7.82 12.42
C GLY A 45 15.08 6.94 13.52
N ALA A 46 16.16 7.43 14.14
CA ALA A 46 16.78 6.79 15.29
C ALA A 46 15.75 6.57 16.42
N LEU A 47 15.90 5.46 17.15
CA LEU A 47 15.01 5.06 18.26
C LEU A 47 13.55 4.81 17.85
N GLY A 48 13.25 4.65 16.56
CA GLY A 48 11.90 4.34 16.08
C GLY A 48 10.97 5.56 15.96
N ILE A 49 11.51 6.78 16.04
CA ILE A 49 10.71 8.01 15.90
C ILE A 49 10.18 8.11 14.46
N ASP A 50 8.88 8.29 14.31
CA ASP A 50 8.24 8.60 13.02
C ASP A 50 8.39 10.09 12.71
N TRP A 51 9.10 10.40 11.63
CA TRP A 51 9.37 11.77 11.20
C TRP A 51 8.34 12.29 10.19
N ALA A 52 7.85 11.41 9.32
CA ALA A 52 6.97 11.78 8.22
C ALA A 52 6.32 10.56 7.59
N THR A 53 5.08 10.72 7.13
CA THR A 53 4.39 9.76 6.28
C THR A 53 4.27 10.31 4.87
N ILE A 54 4.71 9.53 3.88
CA ILE A 54 4.59 9.84 2.45
C ILE A 54 3.57 8.89 1.83
N ASP A 55 2.51 9.46 1.28
CA ASP A 55 1.47 8.70 0.59
C ASP A 55 1.85 8.45 -0.88
N SER A 56 1.67 7.20 -1.33
CA SER A 56 1.68 6.82 -2.75
C SER A 56 0.32 6.24 -3.13
N THR A 57 -0.10 6.45 -4.38
CA THR A 57 -1.42 6.00 -4.87
C THR A 57 -1.26 5.12 -6.10
N HIS A 58 -1.90 3.95 -6.08
CA HIS A 58 -1.92 3.00 -7.20
C HIS A 58 -3.35 2.61 -7.54
N ALA A 59 -3.58 2.14 -8.76
CA ALA A 59 -4.87 1.59 -9.14
C ALA A 59 -5.14 0.26 -8.41
N LEU A 60 -6.39 0.00 -8.02
CA LEU A 60 -6.81 -1.32 -7.57
C LEU A 60 -6.66 -2.35 -8.70
N PRO A 61 -6.51 -3.65 -8.38
CA PRO A 61 -6.45 -4.71 -9.38
C PRO A 61 -7.87 -5.04 -9.86
N ALA A 62 -8.54 -4.06 -10.45
CA ALA A 62 -9.90 -4.18 -10.93
C ALA A 62 -9.98 -4.97 -12.26
N PRO A 63 -11.12 -5.60 -12.58
CA PRO A 63 -12.28 -5.74 -11.71
C PRO A 63 -12.06 -6.78 -10.59
N ILE A 64 -12.78 -6.60 -9.47
CA ILE A 64 -12.86 -7.59 -8.37
C ILE A 64 -14.33 -7.99 -8.23
N ALA A 65 -14.66 -9.21 -8.61
CA ALA A 65 -16.03 -9.71 -8.61
C ALA A 65 -16.62 -9.77 -7.19
N ALA A 66 -17.95 -9.68 -7.09
CA ALA A 66 -18.67 -9.82 -5.83
C ALA A 66 -18.33 -11.14 -5.13
N GLY A 67 -18.06 -11.10 -3.83
CA GLY A 67 -17.72 -12.28 -3.02
C GLY A 67 -16.31 -12.84 -3.23
N THR A 68 -15.48 -12.23 -4.08
CA THR A 68 -14.12 -12.73 -4.40
C THR A 68 -13.03 -11.93 -3.70
N ALA A 69 -11.83 -12.51 -3.64
CA ALA A 69 -10.62 -11.85 -3.20
C ALA A 69 -9.57 -11.84 -4.33
N ARG A 70 -8.73 -10.81 -4.35
CA ARG A 70 -7.62 -10.69 -5.29
C ARG A 70 -6.39 -10.12 -4.59
N ALA A 71 -5.28 -10.84 -4.68
CA ALA A 71 -3.98 -10.38 -4.22
C ALA A 71 -3.20 -9.72 -5.36
N THR A 72 -2.45 -8.66 -5.04
CA THR A 72 -1.52 -8.02 -5.98
C THR A 72 -0.37 -7.40 -5.21
N THR A 73 0.80 -7.33 -5.85
CA THR A 73 2.00 -6.72 -5.28
C THR A 73 2.23 -5.37 -5.94
N TYR A 74 2.48 -4.35 -5.12
CA TYR A 74 2.85 -3.02 -5.56
C TYR A 74 4.29 -2.72 -5.15
N LEU A 75 5.05 -2.14 -6.07
CA LEU A 75 6.31 -1.50 -5.72
C LEU A 75 5.99 -0.11 -5.16
N VAL A 76 6.24 0.09 -3.87
CA VAL A 76 5.97 1.34 -3.15
C VAL A 76 7.30 1.98 -2.81
N CYS A 77 7.55 3.16 -3.38
CA CYS A 77 8.82 3.86 -3.24
C CYS A 77 8.63 5.24 -2.62
N VAL A 78 9.63 5.67 -1.86
CA VAL A 78 9.78 7.05 -1.40
C VAL A 78 10.97 7.68 -2.11
N ASP A 79 10.78 8.89 -2.62
CA ASP A 79 11.88 9.63 -3.26
C ASP A 79 13.07 9.77 -2.32
N SER A 80 14.27 9.50 -2.81
CA SER A 80 15.48 9.43 -1.98
C SER A 80 15.80 10.71 -1.21
N TRP A 81 15.48 11.88 -1.75
CA TRP A 81 15.67 13.18 -1.09
C TRP A 81 14.78 13.39 0.14
N ARG A 82 13.69 12.60 0.26
CA ARG A 82 12.79 12.62 1.43
C ARG A 82 13.33 11.84 2.60
N VAL A 83 14.30 10.93 2.41
CA VAL A 83 14.78 10.01 3.44
C VAL A 83 16.19 10.43 3.90
N PRO A 84 16.32 11.08 5.08
CA PRO A 84 17.61 11.47 5.62
C PRO A 84 18.54 10.27 5.87
N LEU A 85 19.84 10.54 5.90
CA LEU A 85 20.85 9.53 6.21
C LEU A 85 20.62 8.90 7.60
N GLY A 86 20.79 7.58 7.68
CA GLY A 86 20.56 6.81 8.91
C GLY A 86 19.10 6.48 9.21
N MET A 87 18.16 6.99 8.41
CA MET A 87 16.74 6.65 8.52
C MET A 87 16.36 5.49 7.60
N ARG A 88 15.14 4.97 7.76
CA ARG A 88 14.58 3.87 6.97
C ARG A 88 13.12 4.13 6.64
N VAL A 89 12.59 3.41 5.67
CA VAL A 89 11.18 3.47 5.29
C VAL A 89 10.43 2.26 5.82
N GLU A 90 9.17 2.46 6.20
CA GLU A 90 8.22 1.41 6.53
C GLU A 90 6.82 1.76 6.03
N THR A 91 6.29 1.02 5.06
CA THR A 91 4.87 1.12 4.70
C THR A 91 4.03 0.51 5.81
N GLN A 92 3.15 1.27 6.44
CA GLN A 92 2.30 0.74 7.53
C GLN A 92 0.81 0.95 7.24
N ASP A 93 0.47 2.03 6.55
CA ASP A 93 -0.91 2.35 6.20
C ASP A 93 -1.27 1.83 4.80
N VAL A 94 -2.41 1.14 4.69
CA VAL A 94 -2.99 0.73 3.39
C VAL A 94 -4.49 1.03 3.38
N ARG A 95 -4.94 1.83 2.42
CA ARG A 95 -6.34 2.28 2.34
C ARG A 95 -6.87 2.12 0.92
N ALA A 96 -7.93 1.33 0.75
CA ALA A 96 -8.62 1.19 -0.53
C ALA A 96 -9.76 2.20 -0.67
N ARG A 97 -9.90 2.82 -1.85
CA ARG A 97 -10.99 3.72 -2.22
C ARG A 97 -11.57 3.30 -3.56
N HIS A 98 -12.89 3.25 -3.67
CA HIS A 98 -13.58 2.90 -4.91
C HIS A 98 -14.90 3.67 -4.99
N PRO A 99 -15.38 4.03 -6.21
CA PRO A 99 -16.70 4.62 -6.38
C PRO A 99 -17.77 3.60 -5.98
N SER A 100 -18.69 4.00 -5.10
CA SER A 100 -19.80 3.19 -4.58
C SER A 100 -20.64 2.50 -5.66
#